data_AF-A0A7C7EHA1-F1
#
_entry.id   AF-A0A7C7EHA1-F1
#
_cell.length_a   1.000
_cell.length_b   1.000
_cell.length_c   1.000
_cell.angle_alpha   90.00
_cell.angle_beta   90.00
_cell.angle_gamma   90.00
#
_symmetry.space_group_name_H-M   'P 1'
#
loop_
_entity.id
_entity.type
_entity.pdbx_description
1 polymer ?
#
loop_
_entity_poly.entity_id
_entity_poly.type
_entity_poly.pdbx_seq_one_letter_code
_entity_poly.pdbx_strand_id
1 'polypeptide(L)'
;MGQFKIKSDYVPTGDQPEAIEKIVEGLKKNYKYQTLLGVTGSGKTFTMANIIERVQKPTLVIAHNKTLAAQLCSEFKEFFPDNAVEYFVSYYDYYQPEAYVPSSDTYIEKDASINDEIDKLRHSATAALFERRDVIIVASVSCIYGLGSPIDYENLVLSLRPGMVKDRDETIRKLVEIQYKRNDIAFTRGTFRVRGDTIEIFPASSSEKAIRVEFFGDEVDRITEINTVTGEILGRRNHVSIFPATHYATTEENVNRAVESIKAELQERLKELERENKLLEMQRLEQRTNYDIEMLQEMGYCNGIENYSRHINNLEPGARPYTLLDYFPKDFLMIIDESHMSIPQIRGMYNGDRARKMTLVEYGFRLPSALDNRPLRFDEFESMINQVIFTSATPGPYELEHSQNVAEQIIRPT
;
A
#
# COMPACT_ATOMS: atom_id res chain seq x y z
N MET A 1 1.31 -16.06 -16.78
CA MET A 1 2.04 -14.94 -16.15
C MET A 1 2.47 -13.99 -17.25
N GLY A 2 2.12 -12.71 -17.14
CA GLY A 2 2.46 -11.72 -18.16
C GLY A 2 3.96 -11.42 -18.21
N GLN A 3 4.42 -10.95 -19.36
CA GLN A 3 5.78 -10.48 -19.59
C GLN A 3 5.73 -8.97 -19.81
N PHE A 4 6.69 -8.23 -19.25
CA PHE A 4 6.88 -6.83 -19.61
C PHE A 4 7.25 -6.72 -21.08
N LYS A 5 6.56 -5.83 -21.80
CA LYS A 5 6.86 -5.54 -23.18
C LYS A 5 6.70 -4.06 -23.46
N ILE A 6 7.79 -3.41 -23.87
CA ILE A 6 7.77 -2.01 -24.23
C ILE A 6 7.04 -1.84 -25.57
N LYS A 7 6.12 -0.87 -25.64
CA LYS A 7 5.56 -0.35 -26.87
C LYS A 7 6.00 1.10 -27.03
N SER A 8 7.01 1.30 -27.87
CA SER A 8 7.58 2.62 -28.14
C SER A 8 8.23 2.62 -29.52
N ASP A 9 8.18 3.76 -30.21
CA ASP A 9 8.94 3.97 -31.44
C ASP A 9 10.42 4.32 -31.15
N TYR A 10 10.74 4.63 -29.88
CA TYR A 10 12.11 4.92 -29.46
C TYR A 10 12.94 3.63 -29.38
N VAL A 11 14.20 3.75 -29.78
CA VAL A 11 15.25 2.74 -29.55
C VAL A 11 16.31 3.34 -28.63
N PRO A 12 16.99 2.55 -27.78
CA PRO A 12 18.07 3.08 -26.95
C PRO A 12 19.19 3.71 -27.81
N THR A 13 19.52 4.98 -27.56
CA THR A 13 20.58 5.73 -28.27
C THR A 13 21.53 6.43 -27.30
N GLY A 14 22.63 6.98 -27.82
CA GLY A 14 23.69 7.58 -26.99
C GLY A 14 24.30 6.55 -26.04
N ASP A 15 24.40 6.90 -24.76
CA ASP A 15 24.95 6.02 -23.72
C ASP A 15 23.93 5.00 -23.18
N GLN A 16 22.65 5.10 -23.56
CA GLN A 16 21.60 4.23 -23.04
C GLN A 16 21.88 2.73 -23.26
N PRO A 17 22.32 2.25 -24.44
CA PRO A 17 22.57 0.82 -24.66
C PRO A 17 23.61 0.25 -23.69
N GLU A 18 24.72 0.97 -23.49
CA GLU A 18 25.80 0.54 -22.60
C GLU A 18 25.35 0.59 -21.13
N ALA A 19 24.64 1.66 -20.73
CA ALA A 19 24.12 1.79 -19.37
C ALA A 19 23.11 0.68 -19.03
N ILE A 20 22.20 0.36 -19.96
CA ILE A 20 21.22 -0.73 -19.82
C ILE A 20 21.97 -2.06 -19.65
N GLU A 21 22.91 -2.38 -20.55
CA GLU A 21 23.62 -3.65 -20.49
C GLU A 21 24.41 -3.80 -19.19
N LYS A 22 25.13 -2.75 -18.79
CA LYS A 22 25.94 -2.73 -17.57
C LYS A 22 25.10 -2.99 -16.32
N ILE A 23 23.92 -2.35 -16.20
CA ILE A 23 23.02 -2.58 -15.06
C ILE A 23 22.40 -3.99 -15.12
N VAL A 24 21.95 -4.44 -16.30
CA VAL A 24 21.32 -5.76 -16.48
C VAL A 24 22.31 -6.88 -16.17
N GLU A 25 23.56 -6.78 -16.61
CA GLU A 25 24.61 -7.72 -16.23
C GLU A 25 24.87 -7.75 -14.73
N GLY A 26 24.92 -6.58 -14.08
CA GLY A 26 25.06 -6.50 -12.63
C GLY A 26 23.89 -7.15 -11.90
N LEU A 27 22.65 -6.97 -12.40
CA LEU A 27 21.47 -7.63 -11.86
C LEU A 27 21.55 -9.16 -12.01
N LYS A 28 21.99 -9.66 -13.17
CA LYS A 28 22.24 -11.10 -13.43
C LYS A 28 23.35 -11.67 -12.55
N LYS A 29 24.34 -10.86 -12.17
CA LYS A 29 25.40 -11.19 -11.21
C LYS A 29 24.95 -11.06 -9.74
N ASN A 30 23.67 -10.80 -9.49
CA ASN A 30 23.09 -10.57 -8.16
C ASN A 30 23.73 -9.41 -7.39
N TYR A 31 24.18 -8.35 -8.08
CA TYR A 31 24.54 -7.11 -7.40
C TYR A 31 23.30 -6.53 -6.74
N LYS A 32 23.44 -6.26 -5.44
CA LYS A 32 22.36 -5.75 -4.60
C LYS A 32 22.16 -4.25 -4.83
N TYR A 33 23.25 -3.51 -4.98
CA TYR A 33 23.23 -2.04 -5.11
C TYR A 33 23.94 -1.61 -6.40
N GLN A 34 23.24 -0.85 -7.24
CA GLN A 34 23.80 -0.28 -8.46
C GLN A 34 23.31 1.16 -8.65
N THR A 35 24.11 1.99 -9.33
CA THR A 35 23.76 3.38 -9.63
C THR A 35 23.75 3.62 -11.13
N LEU A 36 22.67 4.22 -11.63
CA LEU A 36 22.60 4.86 -12.94
C LEU A 36 22.88 6.36 -12.76
N LEU A 37 24.11 6.76 -13.09
CA LEU A 37 24.56 8.15 -13.11
C LEU A 37 24.08 8.82 -14.39
N GLY A 38 22.86 9.35 -14.37
CA GLY A 38 22.21 9.92 -15.55
C GLY A 38 21.94 11.41 -15.44
N VAL A 39 22.48 12.22 -16.38
CA VAL A 39 22.21 13.66 -16.41
C VAL A 39 20.75 13.98 -16.76
N THR A 40 20.27 15.16 -16.38
CA THR A 40 18.90 15.59 -16.72
C THR A 40 18.71 15.65 -18.24
N GLY A 41 17.59 15.08 -18.71
CA GLY A 41 17.26 15.02 -20.13
C GLY A 41 17.96 13.89 -20.90
N SER A 42 18.69 12.98 -20.24
CA SER A 42 19.30 11.83 -20.94
C SER A 42 18.33 10.67 -21.20
N GLY A 43 17.06 10.78 -20.79
CA GLY A 43 16.06 9.71 -20.98
C GLY A 43 16.14 8.59 -19.94
N LYS A 44 16.43 8.92 -18.67
CA LYS A 44 16.56 7.94 -17.57
C LYS A 44 15.36 6.98 -17.47
N THR A 45 14.13 7.47 -17.60
CA THR A 45 12.93 6.62 -17.52
C THR A 45 12.90 5.54 -18.60
N PHE A 46 13.31 5.88 -19.83
CA PHE A 46 13.37 4.91 -20.92
C PHE A 46 14.47 3.85 -20.69
N THR A 47 15.61 4.25 -20.14
CA THR A 47 16.64 3.31 -19.65
C THR A 47 16.08 2.38 -18.57
N MET A 48 15.37 2.92 -17.57
CA MET A 48 14.72 2.11 -16.52
C MET A 48 13.73 1.11 -17.14
N ALA A 49 12.88 1.55 -18.07
CA ALA A 49 11.92 0.69 -18.76
C ALA A 49 12.61 -0.48 -19.47
N ASN A 50 13.68 -0.20 -20.24
CA ASN A 50 14.47 -1.24 -20.90
C ASN A 50 15.10 -2.23 -19.92
N ILE A 51 15.56 -1.75 -18.76
CA ILE A 51 16.09 -2.63 -17.70
C ILE A 51 14.97 -3.54 -17.18
N ILE A 52 13.79 -2.99 -16.86
CA ILE A 52 12.63 -3.75 -16.38
C ILE A 52 12.20 -4.83 -17.39
N GLU A 53 12.09 -4.47 -18.67
CA GLU A 53 11.77 -5.41 -19.75
C GLU A 53 12.82 -6.52 -19.89
N ARG A 54 14.12 -6.22 -19.71
CA ARG A 54 15.16 -7.25 -19.82
C ARG A 54 15.22 -8.19 -18.64
N VAL A 55 14.88 -7.74 -17.43
CA VAL A 55 14.98 -8.56 -16.20
C VAL A 55 13.68 -9.24 -15.81
N GLN A 56 12.53 -8.77 -16.30
CA GLN A 56 11.22 -9.40 -16.10
C GLN A 56 10.85 -9.59 -14.61
N LYS A 57 11.11 -8.57 -13.79
CA LYS A 57 10.81 -8.57 -12.34
C LYS A 57 9.75 -7.53 -11.99
N PRO A 58 8.79 -7.85 -11.10
CA PRO A 58 7.93 -6.83 -10.50
C PRO A 58 8.80 -5.73 -9.93
N THR A 59 8.46 -4.48 -10.22
CA THR A 59 9.34 -3.34 -9.93
C THR A 59 8.63 -2.28 -9.10
N LEU A 60 9.26 -1.87 -8.00
CA LEU A 60 8.85 -0.70 -7.21
C LEU A 60 9.74 0.49 -7.61
N VAL A 61 9.14 1.56 -8.11
CA VAL A 61 9.81 2.83 -8.40
C VAL A 61 9.45 3.84 -7.32
N ILE A 62 10.44 4.34 -6.56
CA ILE A 62 10.21 5.31 -5.48
C ILE A 62 10.64 6.70 -5.94
N ALA A 63 9.74 7.67 -5.82
CA ALA A 63 10.01 9.09 -6.08
C ALA A 63 9.79 9.94 -4.81
N HIS A 64 10.59 10.99 -4.63
CA HIS A 64 10.57 11.83 -3.43
C HIS A 64 9.35 12.77 -3.34
N ASN A 65 8.59 12.95 -4.43
CA ASN A 65 7.41 13.82 -4.45
C ASN A 65 6.28 13.28 -5.36
N LYS A 66 5.04 13.73 -5.13
CA LYS A 66 3.85 13.26 -5.87
C LYS A 66 3.86 13.66 -7.35
N THR A 67 4.40 14.83 -7.70
CA THR A 67 4.44 15.32 -9.09
C THR A 67 5.32 14.44 -9.96
N LEU A 68 6.54 14.14 -9.49
CA LEU A 68 7.48 13.26 -10.16
C LEU A 68 6.94 11.83 -10.23
N ALA A 69 6.32 11.34 -9.15
CA ALA A 69 5.67 10.02 -9.16
C ALA A 69 4.56 9.94 -10.23
N ALA A 70 3.72 10.97 -10.35
CA ALA A 70 2.67 11.02 -11.37
C ALA A 70 3.25 11.04 -12.79
N GLN A 71 4.32 11.83 -13.01
CA GLN A 71 5.02 11.88 -14.30
C GLN A 71 5.59 10.51 -14.67
N LEU A 72 6.37 9.89 -13.78
CA LEU A 72 6.95 8.57 -14.01
C LEU A 72 5.86 7.52 -14.27
N CYS A 73 4.76 7.55 -13.53
CA CYS A 73 3.63 6.64 -13.75
C CYS A 73 3.02 6.82 -15.15
N SER A 74 2.85 8.06 -15.61
CA SER A 74 2.38 8.34 -16.96
C SER A 74 3.34 7.81 -18.03
N GLU A 75 4.64 8.10 -17.89
CA GLU A 75 5.67 7.63 -18.81
C GLU A 75 5.73 6.08 -18.86
N PHE A 76 5.68 5.41 -17.70
CA PHE A 76 5.64 3.95 -17.66
C PHE A 76 4.35 3.37 -18.27
N LYS A 77 3.20 4.03 -18.12
CA LYS A 77 1.94 3.61 -18.77
C LYS A 77 2.03 3.70 -20.30
N GLU A 78 2.69 4.73 -20.82
CA GLU A 78 2.96 4.86 -22.25
C GLU A 78 3.90 3.76 -22.74
N PHE A 79 4.95 3.45 -22.00
CA PHE A 79 5.88 2.38 -22.37
C PHE A 79 5.28 0.98 -22.23
N PHE A 80 4.45 0.73 -21.22
CA PHE A 80 3.91 -0.60 -20.89
C PHE A 80 2.37 -0.64 -20.86
N PRO A 81 1.68 -0.32 -21.96
CA PRO A 81 0.22 -0.17 -21.98
C PRO A 81 -0.55 -1.49 -21.75
N ASP A 82 0.11 -2.65 -21.90
CA ASP A 82 -0.48 -3.97 -21.70
C ASP A 82 -0.11 -4.59 -20.32
N ASN A 83 0.76 -3.94 -19.55
CA ASN A 83 1.19 -4.39 -18.22
C ASN A 83 0.51 -3.58 -17.11
N ALA A 84 0.60 -4.06 -15.86
CA ALA A 84 0.04 -3.34 -14.73
C ALA A 84 1.00 -2.24 -14.27
N VAL A 85 0.75 -1.01 -14.70
CA VAL A 85 1.47 0.18 -14.21
C VAL A 85 0.57 0.93 -13.23
N GLU A 86 0.96 0.83 -11.96
CA GLU A 86 0.14 1.22 -10.82
C GLU A 86 0.75 2.41 -10.07
N TYR A 87 -0.10 3.11 -9.32
CA TYR A 87 0.27 4.35 -8.62
C TYR A 87 -0.02 4.24 -7.13
N PHE A 88 1.00 4.44 -6.30
CA PHE A 88 0.89 4.26 -4.85
C PHE A 88 1.48 5.45 -4.06
N VAL A 89 0.65 6.46 -3.82
CA VAL A 89 1.01 7.62 -3.01
C VAL A 89 0.03 7.78 -1.84
N SER A 90 0.29 8.76 -0.97
CA SER A 90 -0.69 9.15 0.04
C SER A 90 -1.99 9.58 -0.64
N TYR A 91 -3.08 8.90 -0.30
CA TYR A 91 -4.45 9.20 -0.69
C TYR A 91 -5.06 10.40 0.04
N TYR A 92 -4.30 11.11 0.86
CA TYR A 92 -4.81 12.34 1.47
C TYR A 92 -4.50 13.53 0.55
N ASP A 93 -5.54 14.28 0.19
CA ASP A 93 -5.42 15.61 -0.43
C ASP A 93 -5.00 16.64 0.62
N TYR A 94 -5.60 16.53 1.80
CA TYR A 94 -5.24 17.27 3.01
C TYR A 94 -5.06 16.29 4.16
N TYR A 95 -4.01 16.47 4.96
CA TYR A 95 -3.75 15.64 6.12
C TYR A 95 -3.15 16.47 7.26
N GLN A 96 -3.90 16.56 8.34
CA GLN A 96 -3.43 17.03 9.63
C GLN A 96 -3.29 15.82 10.56
N PRO A 97 -2.07 15.46 10.98
CA PRO A 97 -1.89 14.37 11.91
C PRO A 97 -2.42 14.75 13.29
N GLU A 98 -2.89 13.74 14.01
CA GLU A 98 -3.13 13.87 15.45
C GLU A 98 -1.85 14.33 16.17
N ALA A 99 -1.95 15.34 17.01
CA ALA A 99 -0.82 15.85 17.78
C ALA A 99 -1.27 16.48 19.09
N TYR A 100 -0.35 16.60 20.03
CA TYR A 100 -0.56 17.34 21.26
C TYR A 100 0.61 18.30 21.44
N VAL A 101 0.31 19.56 21.76
CA VAL A 101 1.29 20.63 21.98
C VAL A 101 1.31 20.98 23.46
N PRO A 102 2.27 20.45 24.26
CA PRO A 102 2.27 20.61 25.71
C PRO A 102 2.37 22.06 26.17
N SER A 103 3.11 22.91 25.44
CA SER A 103 3.33 24.31 25.81
C SER A 103 2.05 25.15 25.81
N SER A 104 1.03 24.74 25.07
CA SER A 104 -0.26 25.45 24.96
C SER A 104 -1.45 24.58 25.39
N ASP A 105 -1.19 23.40 25.96
CA ASP A 105 -2.20 22.39 26.30
C ASP A 105 -3.23 22.16 25.18
N THR A 106 -2.75 22.11 23.93
CA THR A 106 -3.62 22.06 22.76
C THR A 106 -3.58 20.67 22.14
N TYR A 107 -4.71 19.99 22.16
CA TYR A 107 -4.92 18.77 21.40
C TYR A 107 -5.40 19.11 19.98
N ILE A 108 -4.70 18.57 19.00
CA ILE A 108 -4.97 18.74 17.58
C ILE A 108 -5.56 17.43 17.09
N GLU A 109 -6.85 17.45 16.76
CA GLU A 109 -7.55 16.30 16.18
C GLU A 109 -6.99 15.97 14.80
N LYS A 110 -7.03 14.67 14.48
CA LYS A 110 -6.75 14.18 13.13
C LYS A 110 -7.87 14.70 12.22
N ASP A 111 -7.49 15.50 11.24
CA ASP A 111 -8.40 15.93 10.17
C ASP A 111 -7.76 15.59 8.84
N ALA A 112 -8.54 15.00 7.94
CA ALA A 112 -8.02 14.52 6.68
C ALA A 112 -9.12 14.47 5.61
N SER A 113 -8.73 14.83 4.39
CA SER A 113 -9.56 14.66 3.21
C SER A 113 -8.95 13.56 2.35
N ILE A 114 -9.72 12.51 2.10
CA ILE A 114 -9.32 11.37 1.28
C ILE A 114 -9.68 11.65 -0.17
N ASN A 115 -8.71 11.46 -1.05
CA ASN A 115 -8.87 11.43 -2.49
C ASN A 115 -9.28 10.02 -2.92
N ASP A 116 -10.55 9.85 -3.29
CA ASP A 116 -11.11 8.57 -3.70
C ASP A 116 -10.39 7.96 -4.92
N GLU A 117 -9.88 8.80 -5.83
CA GLU A 117 -9.17 8.30 -7.01
C GLU A 117 -7.82 7.69 -6.63
N ILE A 118 -7.07 8.34 -5.74
CA ILE A 118 -5.80 7.82 -5.25
C ILE A 118 -6.02 6.56 -4.40
N ASP A 119 -7.05 6.53 -3.56
CA ASP A 119 -7.40 5.33 -2.77
C ASP A 119 -7.69 4.12 -3.67
N LYS A 120 -8.49 4.33 -4.72
CA LYS A 120 -8.72 3.32 -5.78
C LYS A 120 -7.41 2.85 -6.40
N LEU A 121 -6.51 3.76 -6.77
CA LEU A 121 -5.21 3.40 -7.36
C LEU A 121 -4.33 2.59 -6.40
N ARG A 122 -4.39 2.87 -5.09
CA ARG A 122 -3.69 2.07 -4.08
C ARG A 122 -4.24 0.64 -3.98
N HIS A 123 -5.56 0.49 -4.02
CA HIS A 123 -6.20 -0.83 -4.07
C HIS A 123 -5.87 -1.60 -5.35
N SER A 124 -5.82 -0.90 -6.49
CA SER A 124 -5.37 -1.47 -7.78
C SER A 124 -3.93 -1.98 -7.67
N ALA A 125 -3.03 -1.18 -7.08
CA ALA A 125 -1.63 -1.52 -6.89
C ALA A 125 -1.42 -2.78 -6.03
N THR A 126 -2.09 -2.89 -4.87
CA THR A 126 -1.94 -4.06 -4.00
C THR A 126 -2.61 -5.29 -4.57
N ALA A 127 -3.76 -5.17 -5.23
CA ALA A 127 -4.43 -6.29 -5.90
C ALA A 127 -3.57 -6.84 -7.06
N ALA A 128 -2.99 -5.96 -7.88
CA ALA A 128 -2.18 -6.35 -9.03
C ALA A 128 -1.00 -7.27 -8.64
N LEU A 129 -0.38 -7.04 -7.47
CA LEU A 129 0.73 -7.87 -6.97
C LEU A 129 0.34 -9.32 -6.68
N PHE A 130 -0.94 -9.59 -6.34
CA PHE A 130 -1.44 -10.95 -6.13
C PHE A 130 -1.94 -11.60 -7.42
N GLU A 131 -2.39 -10.81 -8.39
CA GLU A 131 -2.98 -11.33 -9.63
C GLU A 131 -1.94 -11.62 -10.72
N ARG A 132 -0.86 -10.84 -10.80
CA ARG A 132 0.11 -10.92 -11.89
C ARG A 132 1.52 -10.50 -11.46
N ARG A 133 2.51 -10.81 -12.31
CA ARG A 133 3.93 -10.57 -12.02
C ARG A 133 4.51 -9.39 -12.80
N ASP A 134 3.91 -9.04 -13.92
CA ASP A 134 4.28 -7.90 -14.74
C ASP A 134 3.65 -6.60 -14.20
N VAL A 135 4.06 -6.25 -12.99
CA VAL A 135 3.60 -5.08 -12.22
C VAL A 135 4.75 -4.09 -12.00
N ILE A 136 4.53 -2.83 -12.37
CA ILE A 136 5.36 -1.69 -11.98
C ILE A 136 4.51 -0.82 -11.06
N ILE A 137 4.96 -0.58 -9.83
CA ILE A 137 4.32 0.38 -8.94
C ILE A 137 5.20 1.60 -8.82
N VAL A 138 4.70 2.76 -9.22
CA VAL A 138 5.35 4.05 -8.92
C VAL A 138 4.77 4.59 -7.63
N ALA A 139 5.63 4.78 -6.63
CA ALA A 139 5.25 5.14 -5.28
C ALA A 139 5.99 6.36 -4.74
N SER A 140 5.38 7.04 -3.77
CA SER A 140 6.11 7.94 -2.87
C SER A 140 6.61 7.15 -1.66
N VAL A 141 7.20 7.85 -0.67
CA VAL A 141 7.49 7.27 0.66
C VAL A 141 6.27 6.67 1.36
N SER A 142 5.05 6.82 0.82
CA SER A 142 3.90 6.04 1.29
C SER A 142 4.14 4.52 1.24
N CYS A 143 5.05 4.02 0.40
CA CYS A 143 5.33 2.58 0.32
C CYS A 143 5.99 2.00 1.59
N ILE A 144 6.61 2.82 2.43
CA ILE A 144 7.24 2.40 3.69
C ILE A 144 6.34 2.62 4.91
N TYR A 145 5.09 3.07 4.72
CA TYR A 145 4.10 3.21 5.79
C TYR A 145 3.31 1.94 6.02
N GLY A 146 2.84 1.77 7.25
CA GLY A 146 2.06 0.61 7.69
C GLY A 146 0.83 0.33 6.84
N LEU A 147 0.68 -0.91 6.38
CA LEU A 147 -0.52 -1.50 5.79
C LEU A 147 -0.95 -2.71 6.64
N GLY A 148 -2.14 -3.25 6.40
CA GLY A 148 -2.52 -4.54 6.95
C GLY A 148 -1.65 -5.67 6.42
N SER A 149 -1.69 -6.80 7.13
CA SER A 149 -0.98 -8.02 6.75
C SER A 149 -1.31 -8.43 5.31
N PRO A 150 -0.30 -8.63 4.43
CA PRO A 150 -0.54 -9.12 3.07
C PRO A 150 -1.18 -10.51 3.07
N ILE A 151 -0.86 -11.34 4.08
CA ILE A 151 -1.43 -12.68 4.25
C ILE A 151 -2.92 -12.58 4.57
N ASP A 152 -3.31 -11.68 5.47
CA ASP A 152 -4.73 -11.48 5.80
C ASP A 152 -5.46 -10.89 4.59
N TYR A 153 -4.86 -9.91 3.92
CA TYR A 153 -5.42 -9.30 2.72
C TYR A 153 -5.67 -10.32 1.60
N GLU A 154 -4.75 -11.27 1.40
CA GLU A 154 -4.89 -12.38 0.45
C GLU A 154 -5.94 -13.41 0.90
N ASN A 155 -5.93 -13.82 2.16
CA ASN A 155 -6.86 -14.82 2.70
C ASN A 155 -8.31 -14.33 2.76
N LEU A 156 -8.50 -13.02 2.86
CA LEU A 156 -9.83 -12.43 2.86
C LEU A 156 -10.45 -12.36 1.45
N VAL A 157 -9.67 -12.51 0.37
CA VAL A 157 -10.18 -12.39 -1.00
C VAL A 157 -11.37 -13.31 -1.26
N LEU A 158 -12.48 -12.71 -1.70
CA LEU A 158 -13.64 -13.46 -2.16
C LEU A 158 -13.41 -13.86 -3.62
N SER A 159 -13.10 -15.14 -3.83
CA SER A 159 -13.00 -15.71 -5.17
C SER A 159 -14.32 -16.33 -5.62
N LEU A 160 -14.75 -16.01 -6.85
CA LEU A 160 -15.97 -16.57 -7.47
C LEU A 160 -15.65 -17.10 -8.88
N ARG A 161 -16.29 -18.21 -9.26
CA ARG A 161 -16.20 -18.83 -10.58
C ARG A 161 -17.58 -19.35 -11.00
N PRO A 162 -17.97 -19.27 -12.29
CA PRO A 162 -19.13 -19.99 -12.79
C PRO A 162 -19.04 -21.49 -12.46
N GLY A 163 -20.14 -22.10 -12.03
CA GLY A 163 -20.22 -23.49 -11.56
C GLY A 163 -19.81 -23.72 -10.10
N MET A 164 -19.40 -22.67 -9.38
CA MET A 164 -19.06 -22.79 -7.95
C MET A 164 -20.35 -22.93 -7.13
N VAL A 165 -20.44 -23.99 -6.34
CA VAL A 165 -21.49 -24.13 -5.32
C VAL A 165 -21.16 -23.18 -4.16
N LYS A 166 -21.87 -22.07 -4.10
CA LYS A 166 -21.77 -21.07 -3.05
C LYS A 166 -23.11 -20.36 -2.89
N ASP A 167 -23.62 -20.37 -1.68
CA ASP A 167 -24.87 -19.67 -1.35
C ASP A 167 -24.72 -18.15 -1.52
N ARG A 168 -25.81 -17.52 -1.98
CA ARG A 168 -25.89 -16.08 -2.18
C ARG A 168 -25.70 -15.34 -0.85
N ASP A 169 -26.34 -15.79 0.22
CA ASP A 169 -26.29 -15.11 1.51
C ASP A 169 -24.94 -15.33 2.20
N GLU A 170 -24.26 -16.44 1.94
CA GLU A 170 -22.84 -16.64 2.29
C GLU A 170 -21.92 -15.65 1.56
N THR A 171 -22.16 -15.44 0.26
CA THR A 171 -21.41 -14.45 -0.52
C THR A 171 -21.60 -13.03 0.02
N ILE A 172 -22.83 -12.67 0.41
CA ILE A 172 -23.15 -11.40 1.06
C ILE A 172 -22.41 -11.26 2.39
N ARG A 173 -22.44 -12.29 3.24
CA ARG A 173 -21.72 -12.29 4.52
C ARG A 173 -20.22 -12.07 4.31
N LYS A 174 -19.62 -12.76 3.32
CA LYS A 174 -18.20 -12.57 3.00
C LYS A 174 -17.88 -11.16 2.48
N LEU A 175 -18.77 -10.55 1.70
CA LEU A 175 -18.61 -9.15 1.25
C LEU A 175 -18.59 -8.17 2.42
N VAL A 176 -19.47 -8.37 3.41
CA VAL A 176 -19.51 -7.55 4.63
C VAL A 176 -18.24 -7.76 5.47
N GLU A 177 -17.79 -9.00 5.63
CA GLU A 177 -16.54 -9.34 6.34
C GLU A 177 -15.34 -8.58 5.75
N ILE A 178 -15.25 -8.50 4.42
CA ILE A 178 -14.19 -7.77 3.71
C ILE A 178 -14.50 -6.28 3.50
N GLN A 179 -15.38 -5.74 4.34
CA GLN A 179 -15.68 -4.31 4.51
C GLN A 179 -16.45 -3.63 3.37
N TYR A 180 -17.17 -4.41 2.54
CA TYR A 180 -18.10 -3.81 1.60
C TYR A 180 -19.43 -3.47 2.28
N LYS A 181 -20.02 -2.36 1.88
CA LYS A 181 -21.32 -1.92 2.39
C LYS A 181 -22.44 -2.30 1.42
N ARG A 182 -23.54 -2.84 1.94
CA ARG A 182 -24.73 -3.02 1.12
C ARG A 182 -25.38 -1.65 0.84
N ASN A 183 -25.53 -1.28 -0.42
CA ASN A 183 -26.21 -0.04 -0.81
C ASN A 183 -27.00 -0.24 -2.11
N ASP A 184 -28.30 -0.51 -1.96
CA ASP A 184 -29.20 -0.77 -3.09
C ASP A 184 -29.58 0.53 -3.84
N ILE A 185 -29.39 1.71 -3.23
CA ILE A 185 -29.75 3.02 -3.78
C ILE A 185 -28.55 3.66 -4.49
N ALA A 186 -27.47 3.92 -3.75
CA ALA A 186 -26.26 4.57 -4.28
C ALA A 186 -25.18 3.50 -4.50
N PHE A 187 -25.03 3.06 -5.75
CA PHE A 187 -24.06 2.05 -6.13
C PHE A 187 -22.70 2.68 -6.41
N THR A 188 -21.88 2.78 -5.37
CA THR A 188 -20.55 3.38 -5.40
C THR A 188 -19.45 2.35 -5.08
N ARG A 189 -18.20 2.71 -5.29
CA ARG A 189 -17.03 1.88 -4.99
C ARG A 189 -17.04 1.38 -3.54
N GLY A 190 -16.67 0.12 -3.32
CA GLY A 190 -16.69 -0.51 -1.99
C GLY A 190 -18.10 -0.85 -1.51
N THR A 191 -19.09 -0.86 -2.42
CA THR A 191 -20.47 -1.29 -2.12
C THR A 191 -20.90 -2.47 -2.96
N PHE A 192 -21.95 -3.15 -2.51
CA PHE A 192 -22.67 -4.13 -3.32
C PHE A 192 -24.18 -3.93 -3.18
N ARG A 193 -24.93 -4.43 -4.16
CA ARG A 193 -26.40 -4.41 -4.15
C ARG A 193 -26.97 -5.74 -4.60
N VAL A 194 -28.19 -6.03 -4.19
CA VAL A 194 -28.85 -7.32 -4.45
C VAL A 194 -30.15 -7.10 -5.20
N ARG A 195 -30.33 -7.81 -6.31
CA ARG A 195 -31.54 -7.77 -7.15
C ARG A 195 -31.98 -9.19 -7.48
N GLY A 196 -32.88 -9.75 -6.67
CA GLY A 196 -33.29 -11.15 -6.78
C GLY A 196 -32.10 -12.10 -6.59
N ASP A 197 -31.77 -12.86 -7.62
CA ASP A 197 -30.68 -13.83 -7.63
C ASP A 197 -29.36 -13.24 -8.17
N THR A 198 -29.30 -11.91 -8.31
CA THR A 198 -28.11 -11.21 -8.80
C THR A 198 -27.50 -10.36 -7.69
N ILE A 199 -26.19 -10.51 -7.49
CA ILE A 199 -25.38 -9.60 -6.69
C ILE A 199 -24.53 -8.76 -7.65
N GLU A 200 -24.61 -7.43 -7.54
CA GLU A 200 -23.69 -6.53 -8.21
C GLU A 200 -22.73 -5.95 -7.18
N ILE A 201 -21.43 -6.11 -7.42
CA ILE A 201 -20.34 -5.73 -6.53
C ILE A 201 -19.54 -4.66 -7.25
N PHE A 202 -19.27 -3.53 -6.60
CA PHE A 202 -18.42 -2.47 -7.14
C PHE A 202 -17.04 -2.54 -6.44
N PRO A 203 -16.03 -3.20 -7.05
CA PRO A 203 -14.74 -3.43 -6.41
C PRO A 203 -14.04 -2.13 -5.98
N ALA A 204 -13.36 -2.15 -4.84
CA ALA A 204 -12.64 -0.99 -4.30
C ALA A 204 -11.47 -0.49 -5.18
N SER A 205 -10.99 -1.32 -6.12
CA SER A 205 -9.95 -0.96 -7.10
C SER A 205 -10.49 -0.42 -8.43
N SER A 206 -11.81 -0.42 -8.65
CA SER A 206 -12.41 -0.08 -9.94
C SER A 206 -13.03 1.32 -9.96
N SER A 207 -13.05 1.98 -11.13
CA SER A 207 -13.68 3.30 -11.34
C SER A 207 -15.04 3.25 -12.03
N GLU A 208 -15.22 2.37 -13.01
CA GLU A 208 -16.41 2.38 -13.88
C GLU A 208 -16.99 0.97 -14.10
N LYS A 209 -16.32 -0.05 -13.57
CA LYS A 209 -16.67 -1.45 -13.81
C LYS A 209 -17.11 -2.11 -12.52
N ALA A 210 -18.29 -2.69 -12.54
CA ALA A 210 -18.77 -3.55 -11.48
C ALA A 210 -18.81 -5.00 -11.96
N ILE A 211 -18.83 -5.92 -10.99
CA ILE A 211 -18.95 -7.35 -11.21
C ILE A 211 -20.38 -7.73 -10.89
N ARG A 212 -21.09 -8.25 -11.89
CA ARG A 212 -22.42 -8.83 -11.74
C ARG A 212 -22.29 -10.34 -11.65
N VAL A 213 -22.73 -10.90 -10.53
CA VAL A 213 -22.75 -12.33 -10.22
C VAL A 213 -24.21 -12.77 -10.20
N GLU A 214 -24.58 -13.63 -11.13
CA GLU A 214 -25.91 -14.24 -11.23
C GLU A 214 -25.86 -15.64 -10.64
N PHE A 215 -26.81 -15.95 -9.74
CA PHE A 215 -26.93 -17.23 -9.06
C PHE A 215 -28.12 -18.04 -9.60
N PHE A 216 -28.00 -19.35 -9.55
CA PHE A 216 -29.09 -20.30 -9.78
C PHE A 216 -29.19 -21.24 -8.57
N GLY A 217 -30.06 -20.92 -7.62
CA GLY A 217 -30.03 -21.55 -6.30
C GLY A 217 -28.71 -21.23 -5.60
N ASP A 218 -27.99 -22.27 -5.20
CA ASP A 218 -26.70 -22.17 -4.49
C ASP A 218 -25.49 -22.29 -5.43
N GLU A 219 -25.68 -22.09 -6.73
CA GLU A 219 -24.63 -22.15 -7.74
C GLU A 219 -24.42 -20.78 -8.40
N VAL A 220 -23.17 -20.37 -8.57
CA VAL A 220 -22.82 -19.22 -9.40
C VAL A 220 -23.01 -19.60 -10.87
N ASP A 221 -24.08 -19.12 -11.50
CA ASP A 221 -24.38 -19.41 -12.91
C ASP A 221 -23.46 -18.61 -13.85
N ARG A 222 -23.41 -17.28 -13.66
CA ARG A 222 -22.68 -16.40 -14.59
C ARG A 222 -22.05 -15.21 -13.89
N ILE A 223 -20.84 -14.86 -14.35
CA ILE A 223 -20.14 -13.65 -13.93
C ILE A 223 -19.91 -12.73 -15.14
N THR A 224 -20.32 -11.48 -15.01
CA THR A 224 -20.15 -10.44 -16.04
C THR A 224 -19.54 -9.17 -15.46
N GLU A 225 -18.72 -8.50 -16.26
CA GLU A 225 -18.31 -7.11 -16.00
C GLU A 225 -19.36 -6.19 -16.61
N ILE A 226 -19.80 -5.19 -15.84
CA ILE A 226 -20.79 -4.20 -16.29
C ILE A 226 -20.26 -2.79 -16.10
N ASN A 227 -20.67 -1.87 -16.97
CA ASN A 227 -20.46 -0.44 -16.75
C ASN A 227 -21.39 0.05 -15.63
N THR A 228 -20.86 0.75 -14.63
CA THR A 228 -21.62 1.17 -13.44
C THR A 228 -22.61 2.29 -13.72
N VAL A 229 -22.43 3.04 -14.81
CA VAL A 229 -23.29 4.16 -15.23
C VAL A 229 -24.38 3.69 -16.19
N THR A 230 -24.01 2.95 -17.24
CA THR A 230 -24.95 2.52 -18.29
C THR A 230 -25.62 1.18 -18.00
N GLY A 231 -24.99 0.33 -17.16
CA GLY A 231 -25.43 -1.04 -16.91
C GLY A 231 -25.11 -2.02 -18.06
N GLU A 232 -24.42 -1.56 -19.11
CA GLU A 232 -24.03 -2.38 -20.26
C GLU A 232 -23.03 -3.47 -19.85
N ILE A 233 -23.19 -4.67 -20.42
CA ILE A 233 -22.27 -5.79 -20.22
C ILE A 233 -21.02 -5.57 -21.06
N LEU A 234 -19.88 -5.38 -20.41
CA LEU A 234 -18.58 -5.18 -21.05
C LEU A 234 -17.90 -6.51 -21.42
N GLY A 235 -18.24 -7.59 -20.71
CA GLY A 235 -17.71 -8.92 -21.01
C GLY A 235 -18.05 -9.97 -19.97
N ARG A 236 -17.82 -11.23 -20.30
CA ARG A 236 -17.96 -12.37 -19.38
C ARG A 236 -16.62 -12.66 -18.69
N ARG A 237 -16.69 -13.20 -17.49
CA ARG A 237 -15.52 -13.62 -16.69
C ARG A 237 -15.70 -15.08 -16.26
N ASN A 238 -14.64 -15.86 -16.37
CA ASN A 238 -14.61 -17.25 -15.91
C ASN A 238 -14.14 -17.37 -14.45
N HIS A 239 -13.63 -16.27 -13.90
CA HIS A 239 -13.15 -16.17 -12.53
C HIS A 239 -13.04 -14.68 -12.18
N VAL A 240 -13.29 -14.35 -10.91
CA VAL A 240 -13.06 -13.03 -10.35
C VAL A 240 -12.56 -13.15 -8.92
N SER A 241 -11.71 -12.21 -8.52
CA SER A 241 -11.22 -12.01 -7.16
C SER A 241 -11.70 -10.66 -6.67
N ILE A 242 -12.48 -10.66 -5.59
CA ILE A 242 -12.94 -9.44 -4.93
C ILE A 242 -12.08 -9.24 -3.67
N PHE A 243 -11.17 -8.26 -3.74
CA PHE A 243 -10.30 -7.90 -2.63
C PHE A 243 -11.03 -7.04 -1.59
N PRO A 244 -10.54 -7.01 -0.33
CA PRO A 244 -11.12 -6.17 0.72
C PRO A 244 -11.20 -4.69 0.35
N ALA A 245 -12.24 -4.02 0.86
CA ALA A 245 -12.49 -2.60 0.60
C ALA A 245 -11.61 -1.65 1.43
N THR A 246 -10.70 -2.18 2.25
CA THR A 246 -9.72 -1.43 3.02
C THR A 246 -8.45 -2.25 3.22
N HIS A 247 -7.29 -1.60 3.25
CA HIS A 247 -6.00 -2.24 3.53
C HIS A 247 -5.83 -2.71 4.98
N TYR A 248 -6.73 -2.35 5.89
CA TYR A 248 -6.71 -2.79 7.30
C TYR A 248 -7.79 -3.83 7.62
N ALA A 249 -8.39 -4.45 6.60
CA ALA A 249 -9.37 -5.50 6.81
C ALA A 249 -8.71 -6.69 7.54
N THR A 250 -9.42 -7.24 8.52
CA THR A 250 -8.95 -8.37 9.32
C THR A 250 -10.14 -9.24 9.73
N THR A 251 -9.89 -10.42 10.29
CA THR A 251 -10.94 -11.35 10.72
C THR A 251 -11.50 -10.99 12.09
N GLU A 252 -12.73 -11.42 12.37
CA GLU A 252 -13.35 -11.26 13.70
C GLU A 252 -12.51 -11.91 14.81
N GLU A 253 -11.90 -13.07 14.53
CA GLU A 253 -10.98 -13.74 15.45
C GLU A 253 -9.77 -12.86 15.80
N ASN A 254 -9.18 -12.20 14.81
CA ASN A 254 -8.06 -11.28 15.03
C ASN A 254 -8.49 -10.05 15.83
N VAL A 255 -9.68 -9.49 15.58
CA VAL A 255 -10.22 -8.38 16.37
C VAL A 255 -10.41 -8.79 17.83
N ASN A 256 -11.05 -9.94 18.08
CA ASN A 256 -11.31 -10.42 19.44
C ASN A 256 -10.01 -10.66 20.21
N ARG A 257 -9.01 -11.29 19.58
CA ARG A 257 -7.67 -11.45 20.17
C ARG A 257 -7.01 -10.11 20.46
N ALA A 258 -7.07 -9.17 19.52
CA ALA A 258 -6.48 -7.84 19.67
C ALA A 258 -7.13 -7.05 20.81
N VAL A 259 -8.45 -7.14 20.97
CA VAL A 259 -9.17 -6.48 22.07
C VAL A 259 -8.64 -6.95 23.42
N GLU A 260 -8.42 -8.25 23.60
CA GLU A 260 -7.88 -8.77 24.86
C GLU A 260 -6.44 -8.31 25.11
N SER A 261 -5.58 -8.27 24.08
CA SER A 261 -4.22 -7.74 24.24
C SER A 261 -4.17 -6.23 24.46
N ILE A 262 -5.10 -5.46 23.88
CA ILE A 262 -5.25 -4.01 24.11
C ILE A 262 -5.67 -3.76 25.56
N LYS A 263 -6.66 -4.50 26.08
CA LYS A 263 -7.10 -4.40 27.48
C LYS A 263 -5.94 -4.69 28.44
N ALA A 264 -5.14 -5.71 28.15
CA ALA A 264 -3.98 -6.05 28.97
C ALA A 264 -2.95 -4.90 29.00
N GLU A 265 -2.58 -4.35 27.84
CA GLU A 265 -1.65 -3.21 27.76
C GLU A 265 -2.22 -1.97 28.46
N LEU A 266 -3.52 -1.69 28.29
CA LEU A 266 -4.19 -0.59 28.96
C LEU A 266 -4.06 -0.71 30.48
N GLN A 267 -4.36 -1.88 31.05
CA GLN A 267 -4.27 -2.11 32.50
C GLN A 267 -2.85 -1.93 33.04
N GLU A 268 -1.83 -2.37 32.29
CA GLU A 268 -0.43 -2.14 32.66
C GLU A 268 -0.09 -0.64 32.63
N ARG A 269 -0.48 0.06 31.57
CA ARG A 269 -0.19 1.47 31.39
C ARG A 269 -0.90 2.36 32.41
N LEU A 270 -2.13 2.03 32.80
CA LEU A 270 -2.85 2.77 33.84
C LEU A 270 -2.14 2.67 35.20
N LYS A 271 -1.64 1.49 35.58
CA LYS A 271 -0.84 1.31 36.81
C LYS A 271 0.49 2.06 36.79
N GLU A 272 1.11 2.22 35.61
CA GLU A 272 2.30 3.05 35.46
C GLU A 272 1.98 4.52 35.69
N LEU A 273 0.94 5.04 35.01
CA LEU A 273 0.51 6.44 35.14
C LEU A 273 0.05 6.78 36.57
N GLU A 274 -0.66 5.87 37.24
CA GLU A 274 -1.06 6.03 38.64
C GLU A 274 0.16 6.15 39.58
N ARG A 275 1.17 5.28 39.41
CA ARG A 275 2.42 5.33 40.19
C ARG A 275 3.22 6.60 39.95
N GLU A 276 3.15 7.16 38.74
CA GLU A 276 3.76 8.44 38.38
C GLU A 276 2.91 9.66 38.79
N ASN A 277 1.74 9.44 39.41
CA ASN A 277 0.78 10.48 39.77
C ASN A 277 0.27 11.31 38.58
N LYS A 278 0.22 10.69 37.38
CA LYS A 278 -0.29 11.25 36.12
C LYS A 278 -1.77 10.93 35.94
N LEU A 279 -2.59 11.43 36.87
CA LEU A 279 -4.00 11.05 36.98
C LEU A 279 -4.86 11.54 35.79
N LEU A 280 -4.51 12.69 35.20
CA LEU A 280 -5.23 13.24 34.05
C LEU A 280 -4.99 12.41 32.79
N GLU A 281 -3.72 12.07 32.54
CA GLU A 281 -3.30 11.21 31.44
C GLU A 281 -3.91 9.81 31.57
N MET A 282 -3.97 9.28 32.79
CA MET A 282 -4.60 7.99 33.10
C MET A 282 -6.08 8.01 32.73
N GLN A 283 -6.84 8.98 33.22
CA GLN A 283 -8.27 9.11 32.93
C GLN A 283 -8.55 9.28 31.43
N ARG A 284 -7.74 10.11 30.75
CA ARG A 284 -7.84 10.36 29.30
C ARG A 284 -7.61 9.07 28.50
N LEU A 285 -6.56 8.32 28.84
CA LEU A 285 -6.20 7.08 28.16
C LEU A 285 -7.28 6.01 28.34
N GLU A 286 -7.79 5.86 29.56
CA GLU A 286 -8.84 4.89 29.89
C GLU A 286 -10.13 5.16 29.09
N GLN A 287 -10.63 6.39 29.14
CA GLN A 287 -11.87 6.77 28.45
C GLN A 287 -11.79 6.50 26.95
N ARG A 288 -10.70 6.98 26.31
CA ARG A 288 -10.53 6.83 24.87
C ARG A 288 -10.34 5.37 24.46
N THR A 289 -9.51 4.63 25.17
CA THR A 289 -9.21 3.24 24.80
C THR A 289 -10.42 2.34 24.97
N ASN A 290 -11.22 2.54 26.03
CA ASN A 290 -12.45 1.77 26.23
C ASN A 290 -13.50 2.06 25.14
N TYR A 291 -13.65 3.33 24.73
CA TYR A 291 -14.52 3.68 23.60
C TYR A 291 -14.05 3.01 22.30
N ASP A 292 -12.74 3.05 22.00
CA ASP A 292 -12.19 2.42 20.80
C ASP A 292 -12.37 0.88 20.85
N ILE A 293 -12.27 0.25 22.03
CA ILE A 293 -12.56 -1.18 22.23
C ILE A 293 -14.03 -1.51 21.95
N GLU A 294 -14.98 -0.74 22.50
CA GLU A 294 -16.42 -0.95 22.26
C GLU A 294 -16.73 -0.88 20.76
N MET A 295 -16.18 0.11 20.06
CA MET A 295 -16.33 0.25 18.62
C MET A 295 -15.74 -0.94 17.84
N LEU A 296 -14.57 -1.45 18.24
CA LEU A 296 -13.97 -2.64 17.63
C LEU A 296 -14.84 -3.89 17.83
N GLN A 297 -15.44 -4.08 19.00
CA GLN A 297 -16.27 -5.25 19.30
C GLN A 297 -17.61 -5.22 18.55
N GLU A 298 -18.26 -4.06 18.47
CA GLU A 298 -19.59 -3.93 17.85
C GLU A 298 -19.53 -3.80 16.33
N MET A 299 -18.54 -3.06 15.81
CA MET A 299 -18.47 -2.70 14.39
C MET A 299 -17.30 -3.36 13.65
N GLY A 300 -16.38 -4.04 14.34
CA GLY A 300 -15.13 -4.54 13.75
C GLY A 300 -14.14 -3.45 13.35
N TYR A 301 -14.44 -2.18 13.68
CA TYR A 301 -13.66 -1.01 13.26
C TYR A 301 -13.82 0.15 14.23
N CYS A 302 -12.76 0.92 14.45
CA CYS A 302 -12.78 2.20 15.17
C CYS A 302 -12.00 3.29 14.42
N ASN A 303 -12.31 4.55 14.72
CA ASN A 303 -11.58 5.67 14.14
C ASN A 303 -10.14 5.68 14.68
N GLY A 304 -9.15 5.60 13.78
CA GLY A 304 -7.76 5.49 14.18
C GLY A 304 -7.32 4.06 14.48
N ILE A 305 -8.02 3.05 13.94
CA ILE A 305 -7.68 1.63 14.06
C ILE A 305 -6.21 1.32 13.76
N GLU A 306 -5.55 2.12 12.91
CA GLU A 306 -4.14 1.96 12.60
C GLU A 306 -3.24 2.02 13.86
N ASN A 307 -3.64 2.73 14.91
CA ASN A 307 -2.91 2.80 16.18
C ASN A 307 -2.92 1.49 16.97
N TYR A 308 -3.81 0.55 16.62
CA TYR A 308 -3.91 -0.79 17.18
C TYR A 308 -3.35 -1.87 16.25
N SER A 309 -2.76 -1.48 15.12
CA SER A 309 -2.28 -2.41 14.08
C SER A 309 -1.34 -3.50 14.60
N ARG A 310 -0.47 -3.19 15.57
CA ARG A 310 0.40 -4.19 16.20
C ARG A 310 -0.40 -5.32 16.87
N HIS A 311 -1.42 -4.96 17.65
CA HIS A 311 -2.30 -5.92 18.33
C HIS A 311 -3.12 -6.75 17.33
N ILE A 312 -3.71 -6.06 16.34
CA ILE A 312 -4.50 -6.68 15.27
C ILE A 312 -3.67 -7.75 14.54
N ASN A 313 -2.44 -7.39 14.15
CA ASN A 313 -1.53 -8.29 13.43
C ASN A 313 -0.82 -9.32 14.33
N ASN A 314 -1.09 -9.35 15.63
CA ASN A 314 -0.41 -10.23 16.61
C ASN A 314 1.11 -10.09 16.64
N LEU A 315 1.63 -8.88 16.43
CA LEU A 315 3.06 -8.64 16.40
C LEU A 315 3.61 -8.37 17.80
N GLU A 316 4.84 -8.81 18.03
CA GLU A 316 5.58 -8.48 19.25
C GLU A 316 5.85 -6.95 19.34
N PRO A 317 5.97 -6.38 20.54
CA PRO A 317 6.36 -4.98 20.73
C PRO A 317 7.64 -4.62 19.97
N GLY A 318 7.63 -3.48 19.26
CA GLY A 318 8.77 -3.02 18.47
C GLY A 318 8.97 -3.72 17.12
N ALA A 319 8.14 -4.71 16.78
CA ALA A 319 8.20 -5.39 15.49
C ALA A 319 8.07 -4.41 14.31
N ARG A 320 8.62 -4.83 13.16
CA ARG A 320 8.49 -4.09 11.91
C ARG A 320 7.04 -4.15 11.42
N PRO A 321 6.42 -3.02 11.01
CA PRO A 321 5.10 -3.03 10.42
C PRO A 321 5.12 -3.66 9.02
N TYR A 322 3.98 -4.23 8.60
CA TYR A 322 3.78 -4.58 7.20
C TYR A 322 3.65 -3.32 6.35
N THR A 323 4.21 -3.33 5.16
CA THR A 323 4.24 -2.18 4.23
C THR A 323 4.01 -2.66 2.81
N LEU A 324 3.99 -1.76 1.83
CA LEU A 324 3.85 -2.17 0.43
C LEU A 324 4.97 -3.14 0.01
N LEU A 325 6.18 -3.00 0.57
CA LEU A 325 7.31 -3.88 0.25
C LEU A 325 7.04 -5.35 0.60
N ASP A 326 6.18 -5.61 1.59
CA ASP A 326 5.80 -6.97 2.01
C ASP A 326 4.81 -7.64 1.04
N TYR A 327 4.15 -6.86 0.18
CA TYR A 327 3.24 -7.36 -0.85
C TYR A 327 3.99 -7.78 -2.12
N PHE A 328 5.24 -7.34 -2.28
CA PHE A 328 6.07 -7.74 -3.40
C PHE A 328 6.60 -9.17 -3.21
N PRO A 329 6.77 -9.95 -4.29
CA PRO A 329 7.49 -11.21 -4.21
C PRO A 329 8.96 -10.96 -3.88
N LYS A 330 9.61 -11.96 -3.26
CA LYS A 330 10.99 -11.85 -2.75
C LYS A 330 12.03 -11.39 -3.77
N ASP A 331 11.80 -11.66 -5.05
CA ASP A 331 12.76 -11.38 -6.13
C ASP A 331 12.52 -10.06 -6.86
N PHE A 332 11.67 -9.17 -6.32
CA PHE A 332 11.35 -7.86 -6.92
C PHE A 332 12.59 -6.96 -7.14
N LEU A 333 12.44 -5.99 -8.02
CA LEU A 333 13.41 -4.93 -8.29
C LEU A 333 12.94 -3.62 -7.66
N MET A 334 13.86 -2.86 -7.06
CA MET A 334 13.60 -1.50 -6.60
C MET A 334 14.37 -0.50 -7.46
N ILE A 335 13.72 0.59 -7.85
CA ILE A 335 14.36 1.74 -8.49
C ILE A 335 14.05 2.96 -7.64
N ILE A 336 15.07 3.72 -7.24
CA ILE A 336 14.90 4.92 -6.43
C ILE A 336 15.30 6.12 -7.27
N ASP A 337 14.30 6.90 -7.68
CA ASP A 337 14.49 8.07 -8.53
C ASP A 337 14.83 9.32 -7.74
N GLU A 338 15.71 10.13 -8.33
CA GLU A 338 16.42 11.22 -7.67
C GLU A 338 16.92 10.78 -6.28
N SER A 339 17.70 9.69 -6.26
CA SER A 339 18.09 8.96 -5.05
C SER A 339 18.71 9.86 -3.97
N HIS A 340 19.44 10.89 -4.39
CA HIS A 340 20.07 11.87 -3.51
C HIS A 340 19.07 12.67 -2.66
N MET A 341 17.80 12.75 -3.08
CA MET A 341 16.68 13.32 -2.33
C MET A 341 15.82 12.25 -1.67
N SER A 342 15.53 11.17 -2.40
CA SER A 342 14.63 10.09 -1.93
C SER A 342 15.21 9.34 -0.73
N ILE A 343 16.52 9.04 -0.70
CA ILE A 343 17.15 8.31 0.41
C ILE A 343 17.12 9.10 1.74
N PRO A 344 17.54 10.39 1.79
CA PRO A 344 17.38 11.19 2.99
C PRO A 344 15.93 11.29 3.47
N GLN A 345 14.97 11.41 2.54
CA GLN A 345 13.55 11.48 2.88
C GLN A 345 13.06 10.18 3.53
N ILE A 346 13.34 9.02 2.92
CA ILE A 346 13.02 7.69 3.48
C ILE A 346 13.56 7.57 4.91
N ARG A 347 14.81 7.97 5.14
CA ARG A 347 15.45 7.95 6.47
C ARG A 347 14.77 8.87 7.48
N GLY A 348 14.26 10.01 7.05
CA GLY A 348 13.64 11.02 7.92
C GLY A 348 12.25 10.65 8.44
N MET A 349 11.49 9.83 7.70
CA MET A 349 10.07 9.58 7.99
C MET A 349 9.82 9.00 9.40
N TYR A 350 10.61 8.01 9.83
CA TYR A 350 10.46 7.37 11.14
C TYR A 350 10.70 8.34 12.31
N ASN A 351 11.74 9.15 12.23
CA ASN A 351 12.10 10.04 13.33
C ASN A 351 11.02 11.11 13.58
N GLY A 352 10.46 11.66 12.51
CA GLY A 352 9.36 12.63 12.60
C GLY A 352 8.09 12.01 13.17
N ASP A 353 7.71 10.82 12.71
CA ASP A 353 6.51 10.13 13.21
C ASP A 353 6.64 9.75 14.69
N ARG A 354 7.79 9.17 15.08
CA ARG A 354 8.06 8.76 16.46
C ARG A 354 8.04 9.93 17.42
N ALA A 355 8.65 11.07 17.07
CA ALA A 355 8.66 12.26 17.92
C ALA A 355 7.23 12.75 18.21
N ARG A 356 6.38 12.84 17.18
CA ARG A 356 4.97 13.23 17.33
C ARG A 356 4.18 12.27 18.21
N LYS A 357 4.31 10.95 17.97
CA LYS A 357 3.56 9.93 18.71
C LYS A 357 4.03 9.78 20.15
N MET A 358 5.31 10.00 20.44
CA MET A 358 5.83 9.96 21.81
C MET A 358 5.08 10.94 22.71
N THR A 359 4.86 12.17 22.24
CA THR A 359 4.09 13.16 22.98
C THR A 359 2.65 12.72 23.23
N LEU A 360 1.99 12.08 22.26
CA LEU A 360 0.64 11.53 22.47
C LEU A 360 0.61 10.44 23.55
N VAL A 361 1.62 9.57 23.59
CA VAL A 361 1.72 8.47 24.57
C VAL A 361 2.07 9.00 25.97
N GLU A 362 2.99 9.95 26.04
CA GLU A 362 3.42 10.58 27.30
C GLU A 362 2.26 11.27 28.01
N TYR A 363 1.38 11.92 27.24
CA TYR A 363 0.20 12.63 27.73
C TYR A 363 -1.10 11.81 27.65
N GLY A 364 -1.02 10.47 27.56
CA GLY A 364 -2.18 9.60 27.70
C GLY A 364 -3.26 9.72 26.60
N PHE A 365 -2.92 10.22 25.41
CA PHE A 365 -3.85 10.22 24.26
C PHE A 365 -3.87 8.88 23.52
N ARG A 366 -2.78 8.12 23.57
CA ARG A 366 -2.63 6.80 22.92
C ARG A 366 -1.81 5.85 23.78
N LEU A 367 -2.01 4.54 23.59
CA LEU A 367 -1.20 3.49 24.20
C LEU A 367 0.23 3.48 23.64
N PRO A 368 1.23 2.95 24.38
CA PRO A 368 2.60 2.79 23.89
C PRO A 368 2.68 2.04 22.55
N SER A 369 1.86 1.01 22.34
CA SER A 369 1.74 0.26 21.08
C SER A 369 1.43 1.12 19.86
N ALA A 370 0.88 2.33 20.02
CA ALA A 370 0.67 3.24 18.89
C ALA A 370 1.99 3.67 18.22
N LEU A 371 3.13 3.59 18.93
CA LEU A 371 4.47 3.82 18.39
C LEU A 371 4.90 2.72 17.39
N ASP A 372 4.32 1.53 17.49
CA ASP A 372 4.59 0.41 16.57
C ASP A 372 3.83 0.54 15.24
N ASN A 373 2.82 1.41 15.19
CA ASN A 373 2.24 1.88 13.93
C ASN A 373 3.07 3.03 13.35
N ARG A 374 4.09 2.72 12.58
CA ARG A 374 5.11 3.68 12.13
C ARG A 374 5.52 3.40 10.69
N PRO A 375 6.21 4.31 10.01
CA PRO A 375 6.97 3.93 8.82
C PRO A 375 8.17 3.05 9.21
N LEU A 376 8.74 2.37 8.21
CA LEU A 376 9.99 1.62 8.38
C LEU A 376 11.11 2.52 8.90
N ARG A 377 11.93 1.98 9.81
CA ARG A 377 13.26 2.53 10.05
C ARG A 377 14.14 2.28 8.82
N PHE A 378 15.21 3.05 8.68
CA PHE A 378 16.10 2.91 7.52
C PHE A 378 16.78 1.52 7.47
N ASP A 379 17.18 0.99 8.62
CA ASP A 379 17.73 -0.37 8.76
C ASP A 379 16.73 -1.45 8.31
N GLU A 380 15.46 -1.28 8.66
CA GLU A 380 14.37 -2.17 8.23
C GLU A 380 14.15 -2.08 6.72
N PHE A 381 14.13 -0.87 6.16
CA PHE A 381 14.03 -0.67 4.71
C PHE A 381 15.20 -1.32 3.95
N GLU A 382 16.44 -1.14 4.40
CA GLU A 382 17.63 -1.76 3.78
C GLU A 382 17.60 -3.29 3.81
N SER A 383 17.04 -3.86 4.89
CA SER A 383 16.87 -5.31 5.03
C SER A 383 15.88 -5.90 4.02
N MET A 384 14.93 -5.08 3.55
CA MET A 384 13.88 -5.45 2.59
C MET A 384 14.34 -5.29 1.13
N ILE A 385 15.49 -4.66 0.88
CA ILE A 385 16.03 -4.52 -0.47
C ILE A 385 16.52 -5.88 -0.96
N ASN A 386 15.93 -6.37 -2.06
CA ASN A 386 16.45 -7.51 -2.82
C ASN A 386 17.56 -7.04 -3.78
N GLN A 387 17.20 -6.21 -4.77
CA GLN A 387 18.14 -5.50 -5.64
C GLN A 387 17.60 -4.09 -5.89
N VAL A 388 18.48 -3.09 -5.87
CA VAL A 388 18.12 -1.68 -6.06
C VAL A 388 19.00 -0.99 -7.11
N ILE A 389 18.35 -0.16 -7.92
CA ILE A 389 19.00 0.79 -8.82
C ILE A 389 18.72 2.20 -8.31
N PHE A 390 19.77 2.92 -7.94
CA PHE A 390 19.69 4.35 -7.67
C PHE A 390 19.80 5.12 -8.97
N THR A 391 18.88 6.04 -9.24
CA THR A 391 18.96 6.90 -10.43
C THR A 391 19.11 8.35 -9.98
N SER A 392 20.21 8.98 -10.40
CA SER A 392 20.54 10.34 -9.98
C SER A 392 21.58 10.95 -10.92
N ALA A 393 21.48 12.26 -11.16
CA ALA A 393 22.57 13.01 -11.79
C ALA A 393 23.71 13.30 -10.80
N THR A 394 23.39 13.34 -9.50
CA THR A 394 24.31 13.66 -8.40
C THR A 394 24.10 12.68 -7.25
N PRO A 395 24.58 11.43 -7.36
CA PRO A 395 24.37 10.40 -6.33
C PRO A 395 24.89 10.88 -4.97
N GLY A 396 24.13 10.60 -3.91
CA GLY A 396 24.50 10.94 -2.55
C GLY A 396 25.58 10.02 -1.97
N PRO A 397 26.03 10.30 -0.73
CA PRO A 397 27.06 9.50 -0.07
C PRO A 397 26.69 8.02 0.09
N TYR A 398 25.42 7.72 0.40
CA TYR A 398 24.96 6.35 0.61
C TYR A 398 25.07 5.53 -0.68
N GLU A 399 24.65 6.10 -1.80
CA GLU A 399 24.73 5.46 -3.11
C GLU A 399 26.18 5.22 -3.53
N LEU A 400 27.06 6.21 -3.33
CA LEU A 400 28.49 6.11 -3.65
C LEU A 400 29.21 5.05 -2.82
N GLU A 401 28.84 4.91 -1.54
CA GLU A 401 29.43 3.93 -0.63
C GLU A 401 28.98 2.49 -0.93
N HIS A 402 27.72 2.30 -1.32
CA HIS A 402 27.13 0.96 -1.44
C HIS A 402 27.16 0.39 -2.87
N SER A 403 27.26 1.24 -3.90
CA SER A 403 27.13 0.80 -5.29
C SER A 403 28.28 -0.13 -5.71
N GLN A 404 27.91 -1.34 -6.13
CA GLN A 404 28.85 -2.32 -6.69
C GLN A 404 29.13 -2.05 -8.18
N ASN A 405 28.28 -1.27 -8.82
CA ASN A 405 28.35 -0.93 -10.23
C ASN A 405 27.75 0.46 -10.47
N VAL A 406 28.44 1.27 -11.28
CA VAL A 406 27.98 2.60 -11.68
C VAL A 406 27.92 2.65 -13.21
N ALA A 407 26.72 2.80 -13.76
CA ALA A 407 26.49 2.99 -15.18
C ALA A 407 26.29 4.47 -15.50
N GLU A 408 27.11 5.01 -16.38
CA GLU A 408 27.07 6.42 -16.76
C GLU A 408 26.16 6.63 -17.98
N GLN A 409 25.35 7.67 -17.93
CA GLN A 409 24.47 8.09 -19.02
C GLN A 409 24.54 9.63 -19.14
N ILE A 410 25.65 10.10 -19.73
CA ILE A 410 26.05 11.51 -19.76
C ILE A 410 25.64 12.14 -21.09
N ILE A 411 25.72 11.39 -22.18
CA ILE A 411 25.33 11.83 -23.52
C ILE A 411 23.81 11.75 -23.65
N ARG A 412 23.20 12.86 -24.07
CA ARG A 412 21.75 12.92 -24.34
C ARG A 412 21.42 12.14 -25.62
N PRO A 413 20.29 11.43 -25.67
CA PRO A 413 19.82 10.81 -26.90
C PRO A 413 19.52 11.92 -27.91
N THR A 414 20.19 11.86 -29.07
CA THR A 414 19.96 12.76 -30.21
C THR A 414 18.86 12.25 -31.12
#